data_AF-A0A1G9EF77-F1
#
_entry.id   AF-A0A1G9EF77-F1
#
_cell.length_a   1.000
_cell.length_b   1.000
_cell.length_c   1.000
_cell.angle_alpha   90.00
_cell.angle_beta   90.00
_cell.angle_gamma   90.00
#
_symmetry.space_group_name_H-M   'P 1'
#
loop_
_entity.id
_entity.type
_entity.pdbx_description
1 polymer ?
#
loop_
_entity_poly.entity_id
_entity_poly.type
_entity_poly.pdbx_seq_one_letter_code
_entity_poly.pdbx_strand_id
1 'polypeptide(L)'
;MSTTRGRSALAAVGQDQHDDASALLGAAAHHGGQNPPSGAVQQPVPLRELLGDQVLDVLLERSRDGAGGLRLTGEGSMLGELVKAVLERALEGELSAHLGYGKHEVAGHGTGNSRNGRIGKTVQTGVGPVRLAVPRDRAGTFEPVLVPKRAGRISGGLDDMIISLYAHGMSVRDIQHHLRQIYDTELSHEAISNITDAVLEEVRAWQSRPLEAVYPVVFLDAIVVKVRDNHSVQAKPAYLAVGIDAEGEKHVLGIWLAKTPLESATAGESARFWSAVMNDLRNRGVRDIVIACTDGLAGFEEAIHAAFPHTTVQTCVVHMIRNALRPVPRRDRAAVAAELKKIYTAPTAEAAFDALADFTASVWGQRYPQAARVFETAWDRFTPFFAFSPAVRKLLYTTNGIESLNYQLRKVTKARGHFPGDDAVVKLLWLAIINIEDKRARERAVHKEKTGKIKNSPSTARLIEGQRTIGWREALIELDIAYPGRIK
;
A
#
# COMPACT_ATOMS: atom_id res chain seq x y z
N MET A 1 -86.36 56.53 1.74
CA MET A 1 -85.78 57.90 1.67
C MET A 1 -84.91 58.05 2.92
N SER A 2 -83.59 58.35 2.93
CA SER A 2 -82.72 59.23 2.10
C SER A 2 -82.91 60.71 2.47
N THR A 3 -81.91 61.57 2.77
CA THR A 3 -80.41 61.49 2.77
C THR A 3 -79.84 62.66 3.66
N THR A 4 -78.56 63.02 3.88
CA THR A 4 -77.20 62.76 3.29
C THR A 4 -76.05 63.25 4.23
N ARG A 5 -74.83 62.68 4.12
CA ARG A 5 -73.48 63.25 4.51
C ARG A 5 -73.17 63.50 6.02
N GLY A 6 -71.93 63.38 6.55
CA GLY A 6 -70.68 62.75 6.03
C GLY A 6 -69.34 63.17 6.73
N ARG A 7 -68.28 62.31 6.66
CA ARG A 7 -66.85 62.47 7.12
C ARG A 7 -66.59 62.47 8.66
N SER A 8 -65.41 62.10 9.23
CA SER A 8 -64.03 61.80 8.74
C SER A 8 -63.27 60.71 9.57
N ALA A 9 -62.06 60.27 9.14
CA ALA A 9 -61.16 59.21 9.72
C ALA A 9 -60.32 59.67 10.97
N LEU A 10 -59.70 58.86 11.87
CA LEU A 10 -58.99 57.54 11.87
C LEU A 10 -57.56 57.58 11.26
N ALA A 11 -56.48 56.90 11.75
CA ALA A 11 -56.23 56.01 12.92
C ALA A 11 -54.74 56.08 13.39
N ALA A 12 -54.20 55.11 14.16
CA ALA A 12 -52.90 55.24 14.88
C ALA A 12 -52.03 53.95 15.02
N VAL A 13 -50.70 54.14 15.19
CA VAL A 13 -49.65 53.30 15.87
C VAL A 13 -49.34 51.87 15.36
N GLY A 14 -48.03 51.54 15.23
CA GLY A 14 -47.51 50.16 15.19
C GLY A 14 -46.05 50.03 14.71
N GLN A 15 -45.26 49.12 15.30
CA GLN A 15 -43.86 48.81 14.94
C GLN A 15 -43.76 47.93 13.68
N ASP A 16 -42.67 48.03 12.91
CA ASP A 16 -41.80 46.87 12.63
C ASP A 16 -40.46 47.25 11.94
N GLN A 17 -39.52 46.29 11.86
CA GLN A 17 -38.32 46.33 11.02
C GLN A 17 -38.45 45.31 9.88
N HIS A 18 -38.10 45.67 8.63
CA HIS A 18 -37.76 44.68 7.61
C HIS A 18 -36.90 45.26 6.47
N ASP A 19 -36.28 44.32 5.74
CA ASP A 19 -35.26 44.45 4.72
C ASP A 19 -35.58 45.37 3.53
N ASP A 20 -34.54 45.94 2.92
CA ASP A 20 -34.46 45.98 1.46
C ASP A 20 -33.02 45.72 0.97
N ALA A 21 -32.86 44.65 0.20
CA ALA A 21 -31.63 44.26 -0.50
C ALA A 21 -31.96 43.70 -1.90
N SER A 22 -33.08 44.13 -2.49
CA SER A 22 -33.62 43.58 -3.73
C SER A 22 -33.00 44.21 -4.99
N ALA A 23 -31.67 44.10 -5.14
CA ALA A 23 -30.93 44.80 -6.19
C ALA A 23 -29.70 44.05 -6.72
N LEU A 24 -29.88 42.85 -7.31
CA LEU A 24 -28.87 42.25 -8.23
C LEU A 24 -29.37 41.09 -9.14
N LEU A 25 -30.69 40.96 -9.37
CA LEU A 25 -31.27 39.94 -10.27
C LEU A 25 -32.28 40.58 -11.23
N GLY A 26 -31.91 40.84 -12.50
CA GLY A 26 -32.86 41.39 -13.48
C GLY A 26 -32.29 41.99 -14.77
N ALA A 27 -31.48 41.25 -15.54
CA ALA A 27 -31.09 41.66 -16.91
C ALA A 27 -30.70 40.46 -17.80
N ALA A 28 -31.69 39.80 -18.41
CA ALA A 28 -31.45 38.66 -19.31
C ALA A 28 -32.48 38.59 -20.47
N ALA A 29 -32.36 39.49 -21.44
CA ALA A 29 -33.11 39.42 -22.70
C ALA A 29 -32.33 40.06 -23.86
N HIS A 30 -32.21 39.31 -24.96
CA HIS A 30 -31.81 39.70 -26.33
C HIS A 30 -30.78 40.83 -26.56
N HIS A 31 -29.59 40.46 -27.08
CA HIS A 31 -29.20 40.79 -28.46
C HIS A 31 -27.91 40.03 -28.89
N GLY A 32 -27.76 39.82 -30.20
CA GLY A 32 -26.45 39.65 -30.88
C GLY A 32 -25.67 38.35 -30.62
N GLY A 33 -25.54 37.49 -31.62
CA GLY A 33 -24.67 36.32 -31.53
C GLY A 33 -23.20 36.62 -31.88
N GLN A 34 -22.28 36.23 -31.00
CA GLN A 34 -20.86 35.99 -31.29
C GLN A 34 -20.34 34.93 -30.29
N ASN A 35 -19.58 33.94 -30.77
CA ASN A 35 -18.97 32.93 -29.90
C ASN A 35 -17.74 33.52 -29.19
N PRO A 36 -17.60 33.41 -27.85
CA PRO A 36 -16.36 33.72 -27.17
C PRO A 36 -15.28 32.67 -27.51
N PRO A 37 -13.99 33.04 -27.54
CA PRO A 37 -12.91 32.12 -27.90
C PRO A 37 -12.65 31.07 -26.81
N SER A 38 -12.23 29.89 -27.24
CA SER A 38 -11.87 28.77 -26.38
C SER A 38 -10.54 28.97 -25.65
N GLY A 39 -10.44 28.47 -24.41
CA GLY A 39 -9.15 28.00 -23.87
C GLY A 39 -8.49 28.81 -22.73
N ALA A 40 -9.19 29.74 -22.08
CA ALA A 40 -8.71 30.31 -20.83
C ALA A 40 -9.07 29.38 -19.64
N VAL A 41 -8.11 28.56 -19.19
CA VAL A 41 -8.23 27.89 -17.89
C VAL A 41 -8.07 28.97 -16.82
N GLN A 42 -9.18 29.39 -16.20
CA GLN A 42 -9.15 30.29 -15.06
C GLN A 42 -8.33 29.64 -13.95
N GLN A 43 -7.27 30.32 -13.49
CA GLN A 43 -6.56 29.87 -12.30
C GLN A 43 -7.52 29.94 -11.11
N PRO A 44 -7.55 28.92 -10.22
CA PRO A 44 -8.44 28.93 -9.07
C PRO A 44 -8.06 30.10 -8.17
N VAL A 45 -9.03 30.98 -7.91
CA VAL A 45 -8.86 32.16 -7.03
C VAL A 45 -8.30 31.69 -5.67
N PRO A 46 -7.18 32.26 -5.19
CA PRO A 46 -6.58 31.86 -3.93
C PRO A 46 -7.59 31.89 -2.77
N LEU A 47 -7.58 30.87 -1.92
CA LEU A 47 -8.58 30.73 -0.86
C LEU A 47 -8.64 31.93 0.11
N ARG A 48 -7.55 32.69 0.25
CA ARG A 48 -7.53 33.94 1.04
C ARG A 48 -8.32 35.08 0.38
N GLU A 49 -8.44 35.12 -0.93
CA GLU A 49 -9.25 36.11 -1.65
C GLU A 49 -10.76 35.75 -1.62
N LEU A 50 -11.09 34.49 -1.30
CA LEU A 50 -12.47 34.00 -1.10
C LEU A 50 -12.93 34.05 0.37
N LEU A 51 -12.00 34.07 1.32
CA LEU A 51 -12.26 34.17 2.76
C LEU A 51 -12.05 35.61 3.24
N GLY A 52 -13.11 36.42 3.17
CA GLY A 52 -13.10 37.79 3.68
C GLY A 52 -12.77 37.86 5.18
N ASP A 53 -12.03 38.89 5.58
CA ASP A 53 -11.36 38.95 6.89
C ASP A 53 -12.30 38.76 8.09
N GLN A 54 -13.53 39.29 8.02
CA GLN A 54 -14.57 39.09 9.06
C GLN A 54 -14.85 37.60 9.38
N VAL A 55 -14.75 36.71 8.40
CA VAL A 55 -14.94 35.26 8.61
C VAL A 55 -13.72 34.65 9.28
N LEU A 56 -12.52 35.12 8.92
CA LEU A 56 -11.26 34.71 9.56
C LEU A 56 -11.20 35.19 11.01
N ASP A 57 -11.60 36.43 11.29
CA ASP A 57 -11.63 37.00 12.64
C ASP A 57 -12.58 36.22 13.57
N VAL A 58 -13.81 35.94 13.12
CA VAL A 58 -14.78 35.13 13.90
C VAL A 58 -14.25 33.71 14.15
N LEU A 59 -13.57 33.09 13.18
CA LEU A 59 -12.94 31.78 13.35
C LEU A 59 -11.75 31.85 14.33
N LEU A 60 -10.94 32.91 14.27
CA LEU A 60 -9.80 33.13 15.17
C LEU A 60 -10.25 33.39 16.62
N GLU A 61 -11.32 34.17 16.83
CA GLU A 61 -11.88 34.43 18.16
C GLU A 61 -12.43 33.16 18.81
N ARG A 62 -13.27 32.41 18.09
CA ARG A 62 -13.88 31.15 18.60
C ARG A 62 -12.87 30.06 18.90
N SER A 63 -11.73 30.08 18.20
CA SER A 63 -10.69 29.05 18.32
C SER A 63 -9.63 29.38 19.36
N ARG A 64 -9.78 30.45 20.16
CA ARG A 64 -8.87 30.76 21.27
C ARG A 64 -9.19 29.90 22.49
N ASP A 65 -8.14 29.41 23.14
CA ASP A 65 -8.25 28.79 24.46
C ASP A 65 -8.33 29.83 25.59
N GLY A 66 -8.49 29.35 26.83
CA GLY A 66 -8.58 30.20 28.04
C GLY A 66 -7.30 30.97 28.39
N ALA A 67 -6.20 30.78 27.67
CA ALA A 67 -4.96 31.56 27.75
C ALA A 67 -4.73 32.42 26.48
N GLY A 68 -5.66 32.43 25.53
CA GLY A 68 -5.56 33.16 24.26
C GLY A 68 -4.82 32.42 23.14
N GLY A 69 -4.40 31.18 23.35
CA GLY A 69 -3.72 30.35 22.35
C GLY A 69 -4.67 29.84 21.25
N LEU A 70 -4.22 29.81 19.99
CA LEU A 70 -5.05 29.39 18.85
C LEU A 70 -5.10 27.86 18.71
N ARG A 71 -6.28 27.28 18.89
CA ARG A 71 -6.56 25.85 18.66
C ARG A 71 -6.79 25.58 17.18
N LEU A 72 -5.75 25.14 16.48
CA LEU A 72 -5.87 24.72 15.08
C LEU A 72 -6.54 23.36 14.92
N THR A 73 -6.32 22.43 15.85
CA THR A 73 -6.91 21.07 15.89
C THR A 73 -7.46 20.74 17.29
N GLY A 74 -8.26 19.66 17.40
CA GLY A 74 -8.96 19.24 18.62
C GLY A 74 -10.45 19.61 18.60
N GLU A 75 -11.17 19.31 19.69
CA GLU A 75 -12.59 19.69 19.81
C GLU A 75 -12.73 21.22 19.92
N GLY A 76 -13.66 21.81 19.16
CA GLY A 76 -13.86 23.27 19.10
C GLY A 76 -12.71 24.04 18.45
N SER A 77 -11.95 23.41 17.55
CA SER A 77 -10.81 24.02 16.87
C SER A 77 -11.17 24.71 15.54
N MET A 78 -10.29 25.57 15.05
CA MET A 78 -10.48 26.37 13.84
C MET A 78 -10.71 25.51 12.59
N LEU A 79 -9.88 24.48 12.41
CA LEU A 79 -10.06 23.52 11.31
C LEU A 79 -11.28 22.63 11.55
N GLY A 80 -11.65 22.36 12.81
CA GLY A 80 -12.88 21.66 13.18
C GLY A 80 -14.16 22.41 12.79
N GLU A 81 -14.23 23.73 13.03
CA GLU A 81 -15.36 24.57 12.58
C GLU A 81 -15.45 24.63 11.04
N LEU A 82 -14.32 24.75 10.34
CA LEU A 82 -14.28 24.76 8.87
C LEU A 82 -14.73 23.40 8.29
N VAL A 83 -14.19 22.29 8.80
CA VAL A 83 -14.59 20.93 8.40
C VAL A 83 -16.07 20.69 8.69
N LYS A 84 -16.58 21.14 9.84
CA LYS A 84 -18.02 21.11 10.16
C LYS A 84 -18.86 21.85 9.12
N ALA A 85 -18.50 23.08 8.78
CA ALA A 85 -19.26 23.91 7.86
C ALA A 85 -19.34 23.30 6.45
N VAL A 86 -18.22 22.75 5.96
CA VAL A 86 -18.17 22.04 4.67
C VAL A 86 -19.04 20.79 4.69
N LEU A 87 -18.94 19.97 5.74
CA LEU A 87 -19.69 18.71 5.86
C LEU A 87 -21.20 18.93 6.01
N GLU A 88 -21.64 19.87 6.86
CA GLU A 88 -23.07 20.19 6.99
C GLU A 88 -23.66 20.77 5.70
N ARG A 89 -22.90 21.59 4.97
CA ARG A 89 -23.31 22.10 3.66
C ARG A 89 -23.44 20.97 2.63
N ALA A 90 -22.47 20.06 2.59
CA ALA A 90 -22.50 18.94 1.65
C ALA A 90 -23.65 17.97 1.94
N LEU A 91 -23.94 17.67 3.21
CA LEU A 91 -25.05 16.81 3.62
C LEU A 91 -26.44 17.42 3.33
N GLU A 92 -26.63 18.74 3.46
CA GLU A 92 -27.85 19.39 2.99
C GLU A 92 -27.98 19.36 1.46
N GLY A 93 -26.84 19.32 0.74
CA GLY A 93 -26.76 19.05 -0.69
C GLY A 93 -27.20 17.62 -1.05
N GLU A 94 -26.63 16.61 -0.39
CA GLU A 94 -27.05 15.20 -0.55
C GLU A 94 -28.56 15.02 -0.29
N LEU A 95 -29.10 15.62 0.78
CA LEU A 95 -30.53 15.56 1.06
C LEU A 95 -31.38 16.30 0.01
N SER A 96 -30.83 17.32 -0.65
CA SER A 96 -31.49 17.99 -1.79
C SER A 96 -31.57 17.08 -3.01
N ALA A 97 -30.49 16.36 -3.31
CA ALA A 97 -30.46 15.38 -4.40
C ALA A 97 -31.38 14.19 -4.11
N HIS A 98 -31.40 13.68 -2.87
CA HIS A 98 -32.27 12.56 -2.45
C HIS A 98 -33.76 12.89 -2.52
N LEU A 99 -34.15 14.12 -2.14
CA LEU A 99 -35.55 14.55 -2.18
C LEU A 99 -35.98 15.13 -3.54
N GLY A 100 -35.04 15.51 -4.40
CA GLY A 100 -35.30 16.16 -5.68
C GLY A 100 -35.66 17.66 -5.58
N TYR A 101 -35.54 18.27 -4.40
CA TYR A 101 -35.83 19.70 -4.18
C TYR A 101 -35.05 20.27 -2.98
N GLY A 102 -34.79 21.57 -3.00
CA GLY A 102 -34.04 22.33 -2.00
C GLY A 102 -34.77 22.54 -0.67
N LYS A 103 -34.37 23.55 0.09
CA LYS A 103 -34.97 23.87 1.40
C LYS A 103 -36.04 24.94 1.21
N HIS A 104 -37.28 24.65 1.64
CA HIS A 104 -38.47 25.49 1.46
C HIS A 104 -38.95 25.68 0.00
N GLU A 105 -38.49 24.86 -0.94
CA GLU A 105 -38.98 24.91 -2.33
C GLU A 105 -40.39 24.33 -2.47
N VAL A 106 -41.23 25.02 -3.24
CA VAL A 106 -42.64 24.66 -3.49
C VAL A 106 -42.77 23.27 -4.15
N ALA A 107 -41.77 22.87 -4.94
CA ALA A 107 -41.68 21.55 -5.56
C ALA A 107 -41.72 20.38 -4.54
N GLY A 108 -41.43 20.62 -3.26
CA GLY A 108 -41.52 19.60 -2.22
C GLY A 108 -42.94 19.27 -1.73
N HIS A 109 -43.95 20.08 -2.04
CA HIS A 109 -45.32 19.83 -1.58
C HIS A 109 -45.94 18.62 -2.29
N GLY A 110 -46.58 17.73 -1.53
CA GLY A 110 -47.28 16.55 -2.07
C GLY A 110 -46.38 15.36 -2.46
N THR A 111 -45.04 15.52 -2.43
CA THR A 111 -44.05 14.50 -2.86
C THR A 111 -43.96 13.24 -2.00
N GLY A 112 -44.76 13.12 -0.95
CA GLY A 112 -44.79 11.97 -0.02
C GLY A 112 -43.67 11.93 1.02
N ASN A 113 -42.53 12.62 0.79
CA ASN A 113 -41.42 12.71 1.75
C ASN A 113 -40.98 14.18 1.96
N SER A 114 -40.58 14.53 3.19
CA SER A 114 -40.19 15.89 3.55
C SER A 114 -38.87 15.94 4.30
N ARG A 115 -38.14 17.07 4.26
CA ARG A 115 -37.12 17.36 5.29
C ARG A 115 -37.78 17.35 6.68
N ASN A 116 -37.06 16.87 7.70
CA ASN A 116 -37.60 16.66 9.05
C ASN A 116 -36.62 17.11 10.16
N GLY A 117 -35.88 18.19 9.91
CA GLY A 117 -34.86 18.72 10.82
C GLY A 117 -33.53 17.96 10.74
N ARG A 118 -32.77 17.97 11.84
CA ARG A 118 -31.40 17.43 11.93
C ARG A 118 -31.20 16.56 13.17
N ILE A 119 -30.19 15.68 13.14
CA ILE A 119 -29.74 14.84 14.26
C ILE A 119 -28.29 15.19 14.59
N GLY A 120 -27.99 15.43 15.87
CA GLY A 120 -26.62 15.68 16.33
C GLY A 120 -25.77 14.39 16.32
N LYS A 121 -24.71 14.37 15.50
CA LYS A 121 -23.77 13.26 15.35
C LYS A 121 -22.34 13.78 15.58
N THR A 122 -21.58 13.15 16.46
CA THR A 122 -20.13 13.40 16.54
C THR A 122 -19.44 12.44 15.57
N VAL A 123 -18.50 12.96 14.78
CA VAL A 123 -17.64 12.18 13.87
C VAL A 123 -16.18 12.44 14.22
N GLN A 124 -15.35 11.40 14.18
CA GLN A 124 -13.90 11.58 14.22
C GLN A 124 -13.37 11.97 12.83
N THR A 125 -12.48 12.96 12.79
CA THR A 125 -11.84 13.49 11.57
C THR A 125 -10.33 13.65 11.80
N GLY A 126 -9.56 13.88 10.73
CA GLY A 126 -8.11 14.12 10.83
C GLY A 126 -7.69 15.38 11.63
N VAL A 127 -8.63 16.26 11.98
CA VAL A 127 -8.40 17.45 12.82
C VAL A 127 -9.02 17.34 14.22
N GLY A 128 -9.58 16.19 14.57
CA GLY A 128 -10.23 15.91 15.86
C GLY A 128 -11.71 15.54 15.76
N PRO A 129 -12.42 15.42 16.90
CA PRO A 129 -13.86 15.17 16.93
C PRO A 129 -14.64 16.41 16.47
N VAL A 130 -15.61 16.19 15.59
CA VAL A 130 -16.47 17.25 15.02
C VAL A 130 -17.94 16.92 15.28
N ARG A 131 -18.67 17.84 15.91
CA ARG A 131 -20.11 17.71 16.19
C ARG A 131 -20.96 18.30 15.06
N LEU A 132 -21.43 17.43 14.16
CA LEU A 132 -22.29 17.74 13.02
C LEU A 132 -23.78 17.70 13.40
N ALA A 133 -24.59 18.55 12.76
CA ALA A 133 -26.04 18.44 12.72
C ALA A 133 -26.48 17.82 11.37
N VAL A 134 -26.49 16.49 11.29
CA VAL A 134 -26.81 15.73 10.07
C VAL A 134 -28.30 15.89 9.73
N PRO A 135 -28.68 16.35 8.52
CA PRO A 135 -30.08 16.51 8.14
C PRO A 135 -30.76 15.18 7.85
N ARG A 136 -32.09 15.14 7.98
CA ARG A 136 -32.89 13.92 7.76
C ARG A 136 -34.19 14.18 6.99
N ASP A 137 -34.67 13.15 6.32
CA ASP A 137 -36.01 13.10 5.73
C ASP A 137 -37.06 12.61 6.75
N ARG A 138 -38.33 12.59 6.33
CA ARG A 138 -39.48 12.20 7.16
C ARG A 138 -39.77 10.71 7.09
N ALA A 139 -39.51 10.09 5.94
CA ALA A 139 -39.63 8.64 5.75
C ALA A 139 -38.43 7.84 6.31
N GLY A 140 -37.32 8.51 6.67
CA GLY A 140 -36.09 7.88 7.16
C GLY A 140 -35.23 7.21 6.08
N THR A 141 -35.59 7.41 4.82
CA THR A 141 -35.01 6.79 3.62
C THR A 141 -33.68 7.39 3.17
N PHE A 142 -33.34 8.59 3.64
CA PHE A 142 -32.10 9.26 3.25
C PHE A 142 -30.88 8.55 3.85
N GLU A 143 -30.03 7.93 3.03
CA GLU A 143 -28.74 7.37 3.44
C GLU A 143 -27.60 8.29 2.96
N PRO A 144 -27.05 9.17 3.82
CA PRO A 144 -25.97 10.07 3.44
C PRO A 144 -24.68 9.31 3.07
N VAL A 145 -23.99 9.74 2.03
CA VAL A 145 -22.80 9.06 1.49
C VAL A 145 -21.54 9.55 2.18
N LEU A 146 -21.38 10.87 2.33
CA LEU A 146 -20.23 11.49 3.01
C LEU A 146 -20.16 11.16 4.51
N VAL A 147 -21.30 10.94 5.17
CA VAL A 147 -21.38 10.71 6.62
C VAL A 147 -22.38 9.59 6.96
N PRO A 148 -22.11 8.31 6.61
CA PRO A 148 -23.07 7.22 6.67
C PRO A 148 -23.76 7.04 8.03
N LYS A 149 -24.99 6.51 8.03
CA LYS A 149 -25.69 6.19 9.28
C LYS A 149 -24.86 5.23 10.13
N ARG A 150 -24.87 5.44 11.45
CA ARG A 150 -24.14 4.66 12.48
C ARG A 150 -22.60 4.71 12.42
N ALA A 151 -21.96 5.12 11.32
CA ALA A 151 -20.50 5.26 11.23
C ALA A 151 -19.97 6.42 12.11
N GLY A 152 -19.17 6.11 13.14
CA GLY A 152 -18.63 7.11 14.09
C GLY A 152 -17.43 7.93 13.58
N ARG A 153 -16.99 7.70 12.34
CA ARG A 153 -15.87 8.40 11.68
C ARG A 153 -16.28 8.82 10.27
N ILE A 154 -15.47 9.71 9.69
CA ILE A 154 -15.43 9.94 8.25
C ILE A 154 -14.13 9.28 7.74
N SER A 155 -14.24 8.50 6.67
CA SER A 155 -13.14 7.78 6.03
C SER A 155 -12.18 8.73 5.30
N GLY A 156 -10.92 8.30 5.09
CA GLY A 156 -9.90 9.07 4.36
C GLY A 156 -8.99 9.93 5.24
N GLY A 157 -8.42 9.36 6.31
CA GLY A 157 -7.43 10.05 7.14
C GLY A 157 -6.94 9.23 8.34
N LEU A 158 -7.77 9.09 9.38
CA LEU A 158 -7.38 8.38 10.62
C LEU A 158 -7.21 6.88 10.38
N ASP A 159 -8.10 6.27 9.60
CA ASP A 159 -8.05 4.84 9.29
C ASP A 159 -6.82 4.51 8.41
N ASP A 160 -6.51 5.36 7.42
CA ASP A 160 -5.31 5.26 6.58
C ASP A 160 -4.01 5.47 7.38
N MET A 161 -4.02 6.39 8.35
CA MET A 161 -2.92 6.57 9.30
C MET A 161 -2.71 5.32 10.15
N ILE A 162 -3.78 4.67 10.61
CA ILE A 162 -3.71 3.42 11.38
C ILE A 162 -3.15 2.27 10.51
N ILE A 163 -3.59 2.16 9.26
CA ILE A 163 -3.05 1.20 8.28
C ILE A 163 -1.55 1.48 8.02
N SER A 164 -1.15 2.75 7.89
CA SER A 164 0.25 3.15 7.72
C SER A 164 1.12 2.83 8.95
N LEU A 165 0.67 3.16 10.17
CA LEU A 165 1.39 2.81 11.40
C LEU A 165 1.53 1.29 11.57
N TYR A 166 0.48 0.54 11.22
CA TYR A 166 0.51 -0.92 11.16
C TYR A 166 1.52 -1.43 10.14
N ALA A 167 1.54 -0.88 8.91
CA ALA A 167 2.49 -1.23 7.84
C ALA A 167 3.96 -0.96 8.22
N HIS A 168 4.22 0.04 9.07
CA HIS A 168 5.54 0.32 9.64
C HIS A 168 5.95 -0.64 10.77
N GLY A 169 5.08 -1.60 11.13
CA GLY A 169 5.37 -2.70 12.07
C GLY A 169 4.86 -2.49 13.50
N MET A 170 4.34 -1.31 13.85
CA MET A 170 3.80 -1.03 15.19
C MET A 170 2.71 -2.04 15.56
N SER A 171 2.66 -2.48 16.82
CA SER A 171 1.58 -3.35 17.29
C SER A 171 0.30 -2.54 17.54
N VAL A 172 -0.84 -3.24 17.66
CA VAL A 172 -2.14 -2.61 17.98
C VAL A 172 -2.09 -1.79 19.28
N ARG A 173 -1.26 -2.21 20.25
CA ARG A 173 -1.01 -1.48 21.51
C ARG A 173 -0.23 -0.19 21.29
N ASP A 174 0.81 -0.25 20.46
CA ASP A 174 1.66 0.91 20.17
C ASP A 174 0.88 1.96 19.35
N ILE A 175 0.02 1.51 18.42
CA ILE A 175 -0.89 2.37 17.66
C ILE A 175 -1.88 3.05 18.61
N GLN A 176 -2.52 2.30 19.52
CA GLN A 176 -3.41 2.87 20.53
C GLN A 176 -2.72 3.94 21.38
N HIS A 177 -1.50 3.63 21.86
CA HIS A 177 -0.70 4.56 22.67
C HIS A 177 -0.34 5.83 21.89
N HIS A 178 0.11 5.69 20.64
CA HIS A 178 0.47 6.81 19.77
C HIS A 178 -0.73 7.72 19.45
N LEU A 179 -1.90 7.15 19.14
CA LEU A 179 -3.12 7.93 18.89
C LEU A 179 -3.59 8.70 20.13
N ARG A 180 -3.44 8.11 21.32
CA ARG A 180 -3.68 8.82 22.58
C ARG A 180 -2.66 9.94 22.81
N GLN A 181 -1.37 9.70 22.53
CA GLN A 181 -0.32 10.69 22.76
C GLN A 181 -0.36 11.91 21.83
N ILE A 182 -0.74 11.71 20.55
CA ILE A 182 -0.65 12.76 19.53
C ILE A 182 -2.01 13.42 19.23
N TYR A 183 -3.12 12.67 19.35
CA TYR A 183 -4.46 13.10 18.94
C TYR A 183 -5.50 13.02 20.06
N ASP A 184 -5.09 12.73 21.30
CA ASP A 184 -5.95 12.43 22.48
C ASP A 184 -7.12 11.47 22.18
N THR A 185 -6.92 10.57 21.21
CA THR A 185 -7.99 9.77 20.61
C THR A 185 -7.99 8.36 21.20
N GLU A 186 -8.92 8.11 22.13
CA GLU A 186 -9.15 6.76 22.67
C GLU A 186 -9.86 5.85 21.65
N LEU A 187 -9.09 4.98 20.98
CA LEU A 187 -9.64 3.82 20.24
C LEU A 187 -9.45 2.54 21.04
N SER A 188 -10.35 1.56 20.86
CA SER A 188 -10.15 0.21 21.40
C SER A 188 -9.19 -0.61 20.51
N HIS A 189 -8.58 -1.65 21.10
CA HIS A 189 -7.75 -2.61 20.36
C HIS A 189 -8.53 -3.28 19.23
N GLU A 190 -9.79 -3.62 19.48
CA GLU A 190 -10.73 -4.21 18.52
C GLU A 190 -11.04 -3.25 17.37
N ALA A 191 -11.32 -1.98 17.68
CA ALA A 191 -11.53 -0.96 16.64
C ALA A 191 -10.29 -0.78 15.75
N ILE A 192 -9.08 -0.81 16.32
CA ILE A 192 -7.82 -0.76 15.56
C ILE A 192 -7.62 -2.04 14.74
N SER A 193 -7.96 -3.23 15.27
CA SER A 193 -7.91 -4.47 14.50
C SER A 193 -8.83 -4.37 13.29
N ASN A 194 -10.12 -4.09 13.51
CA ASN A 194 -11.16 -4.04 12.48
C ASN A 194 -10.81 -3.08 11.31
N ILE A 195 -10.21 -1.91 11.60
CA ILE A 195 -9.68 -0.99 10.57
C ILE A 195 -8.64 -1.69 9.68
N THR A 196 -7.68 -2.36 10.31
CA THR A 196 -6.63 -3.08 9.58
C THR A 196 -7.13 -4.41 9.00
N ASP A 197 -8.21 -4.99 9.51
CA ASP A 197 -8.80 -6.22 8.97
C ASP A 197 -9.62 -5.93 7.69
N ALA A 198 -10.04 -4.68 7.45
CA ALA A 198 -10.68 -4.25 6.20
C ALA A 198 -9.81 -4.53 4.95
N VAL A 199 -8.48 -4.32 5.03
CA VAL A 199 -7.58 -4.57 3.89
C VAL A 199 -7.37 -6.07 3.58
N LEU A 200 -7.94 -7.00 4.37
CA LEU A 200 -7.80 -8.45 4.10
C LEU A 200 -8.48 -8.85 2.79
N GLU A 201 -9.48 -8.12 2.32
CA GLU A 201 -10.10 -8.36 1.01
C GLU A 201 -9.18 -7.93 -0.14
N GLU A 202 -8.49 -6.80 0.00
CA GLU A 202 -7.43 -6.36 -0.93
C GLU A 202 -6.22 -7.31 -0.94
N VAL A 203 -5.80 -7.81 0.24
CA VAL A 203 -4.77 -8.85 0.36
C VAL A 203 -5.15 -10.09 -0.43
N ARG A 204 -6.40 -10.56 -0.30
CA ARG A 204 -6.92 -11.74 -1.02
C ARG A 204 -7.00 -11.48 -2.52
N ALA A 205 -7.52 -10.33 -2.95
CA ALA A 205 -7.55 -9.92 -4.35
C ALA A 205 -6.13 -9.82 -4.96
N TRP A 206 -5.15 -9.33 -4.19
CA TRP A 206 -3.74 -9.29 -4.61
C TRP A 206 -3.09 -10.68 -4.64
N GLN A 207 -3.48 -11.60 -3.74
CA GLN A 207 -3.02 -12.99 -3.77
C GLN A 207 -3.62 -13.77 -4.94
N SER A 208 -4.87 -13.50 -5.35
CA SER A 208 -5.51 -14.18 -6.49
C SER A 208 -5.29 -13.48 -7.85
N ARG A 209 -4.70 -12.27 -7.87
CA ARG A 209 -4.53 -11.47 -9.08
C ARG A 209 -3.81 -12.23 -10.20
N PRO A 210 -4.15 -11.98 -11.48
CA PRO A 210 -3.42 -12.53 -12.60
C PRO A 210 -1.96 -12.10 -12.62
N LEU A 211 -1.10 -12.95 -13.16
CA LEU A 211 0.33 -12.75 -13.34
C LEU A 211 0.68 -12.83 -14.84
N GLU A 212 1.83 -12.29 -15.21
CA GLU A 212 2.33 -12.38 -16.59
C GLU A 212 2.63 -13.84 -16.96
N ALA A 213 2.51 -14.18 -18.25
CA ALA A 213 2.63 -15.56 -18.71
C ALA A 213 4.04 -16.16 -18.55
N VAL A 214 5.09 -15.32 -18.53
CA VAL A 214 6.49 -15.76 -18.44
C VAL A 214 7.25 -14.89 -17.45
N TYR A 215 8.06 -15.53 -16.60
CA TYR A 215 9.07 -14.85 -15.78
C TYR A 215 10.47 -15.42 -16.08
N PRO A 216 11.35 -14.68 -16.79
CA PRO A 216 12.71 -15.15 -17.07
C PRO A 216 13.54 -15.48 -15.83
N VAL A 217 13.29 -14.81 -14.70
CA VAL A 217 13.87 -15.20 -13.40
C VAL A 217 12.84 -15.07 -12.28
N VAL A 218 12.70 -16.10 -11.45
CA VAL A 218 11.97 -16.04 -10.17
C VAL A 218 12.93 -16.35 -9.03
N PHE A 219 13.01 -15.45 -8.05
CA PHE A 219 13.74 -15.66 -6.80
C PHE A 219 12.76 -16.07 -5.70
N LEU A 220 13.16 -17.02 -4.86
CA LEU A 220 12.38 -17.51 -3.73
C LEU A 220 13.24 -17.46 -2.45
N ASP A 221 12.81 -16.68 -1.47
CA ASP A 221 13.47 -16.53 -0.16
C ASP A 221 12.45 -16.68 0.98
N ALA A 222 12.95 -16.94 2.19
CA ALA A 222 12.14 -17.16 3.38
C ALA A 222 12.47 -16.16 4.49
N ILE A 223 11.43 -15.60 5.10
CA ILE A 223 11.53 -14.91 6.39
C ILE A 223 10.82 -15.75 7.46
N VAL A 224 11.57 -16.18 8.48
CA VAL A 224 10.99 -16.94 9.60
C VAL A 224 10.27 -15.96 10.54
N VAL A 225 8.98 -16.21 10.76
CA VAL A 225 8.11 -15.43 11.64
C VAL A 225 7.61 -16.29 12.80
N LYS A 226 7.37 -15.66 13.95
CA LYS A 226 6.76 -16.32 15.11
C LYS A 226 5.25 -16.14 15.07
N VAL A 227 4.49 -17.21 14.97
CA VAL A 227 3.02 -17.17 14.85
C VAL A 227 2.40 -18.00 15.96
N ARG A 228 1.32 -17.50 16.56
CA ARG A 228 0.53 -18.27 17.52
C ARG A 228 -0.34 -19.27 16.76
N ASP A 229 -0.19 -20.54 17.09
CA ASP A 229 -0.91 -21.65 16.45
C ASP A 229 -1.22 -22.70 17.52
N ASN A 230 -2.50 -23.11 17.63
CA ASN A 230 -3.00 -24.07 18.62
C ASN A 230 -2.41 -23.86 20.02
N HIS A 231 -2.61 -22.64 20.55
CA HIS A 231 -2.11 -22.10 21.83
C HIS A 231 -0.57 -21.96 21.97
N SER A 232 0.23 -22.69 21.17
CA SER A 232 1.69 -22.57 21.07
C SER A 232 2.12 -21.32 20.26
N VAL A 233 3.42 -20.98 20.29
CA VAL A 233 4.03 -20.01 19.37
C VAL A 233 5.12 -20.71 18.56
N GLN A 234 4.93 -20.82 17.25
CA GLN A 234 5.76 -21.59 16.34
C GLN A 234 6.55 -20.69 15.38
N ALA A 235 7.74 -21.15 14.96
CA ALA A 235 8.58 -20.47 13.99
C ALA A 235 8.25 -20.97 12.57
N LYS A 236 7.32 -20.31 11.89
CA LYS A 236 6.89 -20.65 10.52
C LYS A 236 7.71 -19.87 9.48
N PRO A 237 8.18 -20.48 8.39
CA PRO A 237 8.72 -19.74 7.24
C PRO A 237 7.57 -19.09 6.44
N ALA A 238 7.67 -17.78 6.22
CA ALA A 238 6.93 -17.07 5.19
C ALA A 238 7.81 -17.01 3.93
N TYR A 239 7.37 -17.69 2.89
CA TYR A 239 8.04 -17.73 1.59
C TYR A 239 7.54 -16.60 0.68
N LEU A 240 8.49 -15.95 0.01
CA LEU A 240 8.28 -14.79 -0.83
C LEU A 240 8.85 -15.07 -2.22
N ALA A 241 8.00 -15.11 -3.25
CA ALA A 241 8.45 -15.21 -4.63
C ALA A 241 8.55 -13.81 -5.26
N VAL A 242 9.70 -13.50 -5.87
CA VAL A 242 9.96 -12.25 -6.58
C VAL A 242 10.36 -12.57 -8.01
N GLY A 243 9.46 -12.34 -8.96
CA GLY A 243 9.71 -12.48 -10.39
C GLY A 243 10.39 -11.24 -10.96
N ILE A 244 11.13 -11.43 -12.05
CA ILE A 244 11.54 -10.39 -13.01
C ILE A 244 10.77 -10.64 -14.31
N ASP A 245 10.10 -9.61 -14.85
CA ASP A 245 9.38 -9.67 -16.12
C ASP A 245 10.31 -9.48 -17.35
N ALA A 246 9.75 -9.44 -18.57
CA ALA A 246 10.52 -9.19 -19.79
C ALA A 246 11.13 -7.77 -19.82
N GLU A 247 10.46 -6.77 -19.24
CA GLU A 247 10.92 -5.39 -19.13
C GLU A 247 12.13 -5.25 -18.18
N GLY A 248 12.24 -6.14 -17.19
CA GLY A 248 13.30 -6.19 -16.17
C GLY A 248 12.88 -5.66 -14.81
N GLU A 249 11.59 -5.43 -14.61
CA GLU A 249 10.95 -4.92 -13.39
C GLU A 249 10.63 -6.07 -12.44
N LYS A 250 10.60 -5.77 -11.14
CA LYS A 250 10.51 -6.78 -10.08
C LYS A 250 9.12 -6.80 -9.49
N HIS A 251 8.52 -7.97 -9.39
CA HIS A 251 7.17 -8.12 -8.83
C HIS A 251 7.16 -9.22 -7.78
N VAL A 252 6.65 -8.90 -6.58
CA VAL A 252 6.35 -9.93 -5.59
C VAL A 252 5.13 -10.71 -6.11
N LEU A 253 5.34 -11.95 -6.54
CA LEU A 253 4.31 -12.78 -7.15
C LEU A 253 3.30 -13.25 -6.10
N GLY A 254 3.77 -13.57 -4.90
CA GLY A 254 2.92 -13.96 -3.77
C GLY A 254 3.70 -14.13 -2.46
N ILE A 255 2.93 -14.40 -1.41
CA ILE A 255 3.38 -14.71 -0.05
C ILE A 255 2.66 -15.98 0.37
N TRP A 256 3.39 -17.01 0.80
CA TRP A 256 2.82 -18.26 1.29
C TRP A 256 3.47 -18.66 2.62
N LEU A 257 2.65 -18.96 3.62
CA LEU A 257 3.10 -19.41 4.92
C LEU A 257 3.08 -20.94 4.97
N ALA A 258 4.19 -21.58 5.35
CA ALA A 258 4.15 -23.01 5.63
C ALA A 258 3.37 -23.27 6.92
N LYS A 259 2.49 -24.28 6.91
CA LYS A 259 1.69 -24.65 8.07
C LYS A 259 2.56 -25.27 9.18
N THR A 260 3.53 -26.10 8.81
CA THR A 260 4.49 -26.72 9.72
C THR A 260 5.80 -25.91 9.79
N PRO A 261 6.45 -25.82 10.96
CA PRO A 261 7.82 -25.31 11.10
C PRO A 261 8.83 -26.11 10.28
N LEU A 262 9.87 -25.44 9.78
CA LEU A 262 10.90 -26.07 8.94
C LEU A 262 11.64 -27.23 9.63
N GLU A 263 11.74 -27.18 10.96
CA GLU A 263 12.43 -28.19 11.79
C GLU A 263 11.60 -29.45 12.04
N SER A 264 10.28 -29.42 11.79
CA SER A 264 9.36 -30.55 12.00
C SER A 264 8.54 -30.93 10.76
N ALA A 265 8.61 -30.17 9.67
CA ALA A 265 7.97 -30.47 8.40
C ALA A 265 8.55 -31.74 7.77
N THR A 266 7.70 -32.73 7.51
CA THR A 266 8.09 -33.94 6.78
C THR A 266 8.32 -33.63 5.30
N ALA A 267 9.10 -34.48 4.61
CA ALA A 267 9.31 -34.35 3.16
C ALA A 267 7.99 -34.34 2.37
N GLY A 268 7.01 -35.15 2.79
CA GLY A 268 5.68 -35.20 2.16
C GLY A 268 4.83 -33.95 2.38
N GLU A 269 4.98 -33.26 3.51
CA GLU A 269 4.32 -31.96 3.74
C GLU A 269 5.00 -30.85 2.92
N SER A 270 6.33 -30.83 2.88
CA SER A 270 7.10 -29.88 2.07
C SER A 270 6.77 -30.01 0.58
N ALA A 271 6.75 -31.23 0.03
CA ALA A 271 6.36 -31.46 -1.36
C ALA A 271 4.91 -31.03 -1.66
N ARG A 272 3.97 -31.30 -0.75
CA ARG A 272 2.56 -30.83 -0.86
C ARG A 272 2.45 -29.31 -0.83
N PHE A 273 3.22 -28.65 0.04
CA PHE A 273 3.28 -27.19 0.11
C PHE A 273 3.80 -26.60 -1.19
N TRP A 274 4.92 -27.10 -1.72
CA TRP A 274 5.45 -26.60 -2.99
C TRP A 274 4.54 -26.87 -4.18
N SER A 275 3.91 -28.04 -4.22
CA SER A 275 2.90 -28.36 -5.25
C SER A 275 1.72 -27.40 -5.21
N ALA A 276 1.30 -26.93 -4.02
CA ALA A 276 0.26 -25.91 -3.89
C ALA A 276 0.74 -24.53 -4.38
N VAL A 277 1.95 -24.10 -4.03
CA VAL A 277 2.55 -22.82 -4.48
C VAL A 277 2.71 -22.79 -6.01
N MET A 278 3.20 -23.86 -6.63
CA MET A 278 3.37 -23.91 -8.08
C MET A 278 2.03 -23.95 -8.82
N ASN A 279 1.01 -24.62 -8.27
CA ASN A 279 -0.32 -24.60 -8.85
C ASN A 279 -1.01 -23.23 -8.69
N ASP A 280 -0.79 -22.49 -7.60
CA ASP A 280 -1.26 -21.10 -7.46
C ASP A 280 -0.71 -20.21 -8.61
N LEU A 281 0.61 -20.25 -8.83
CA LEU A 281 1.26 -19.51 -9.92
C LEU A 281 0.68 -19.86 -11.30
N ARG A 282 0.48 -21.16 -11.59
CA ARG A 282 -0.11 -21.62 -12.87
C ARG A 282 -1.57 -21.19 -13.03
N ASN A 283 -2.37 -21.34 -11.98
CA ASN A 283 -3.79 -20.96 -12.00
C ASN A 283 -3.98 -19.45 -12.19
N ARG A 284 -3.01 -18.64 -11.75
CA ARG A 284 -2.97 -17.18 -11.91
C ARG A 284 -2.37 -16.72 -13.23
N GLY A 285 -1.99 -17.64 -14.12
CA GLY A 285 -1.62 -17.33 -15.51
C GLY A 285 -0.19 -17.68 -15.91
N VAL A 286 0.70 -17.97 -14.96
CA VAL A 286 2.11 -18.29 -15.29
C VAL A 286 2.18 -19.57 -16.10
N ARG A 287 2.78 -19.47 -17.29
CA ARG A 287 3.01 -20.58 -18.23
C ARG A 287 4.43 -21.10 -18.15
N ASP A 288 5.41 -20.22 -17.97
CA ASP A 288 6.81 -20.62 -17.91
C ASP A 288 7.65 -19.77 -16.94
N ILE A 289 8.68 -20.42 -16.38
CA ILE A 289 9.73 -19.82 -15.55
C ILE A 289 11.06 -20.32 -16.12
N VAL A 290 11.92 -19.41 -16.59
CA VAL A 290 13.19 -19.84 -17.22
C VAL A 290 14.22 -20.23 -16.15
N ILE A 291 14.40 -19.40 -15.12
CA ILE A 291 15.32 -19.64 -14.01
C ILE A 291 14.58 -19.50 -12.67
N ALA A 292 14.75 -20.47 -11.76
CA ALA A 292 14.24 -20.41 -10.39
C ALA A 292 15.39 -20.44 -9.35
N CYS A 293 15.66 -19.30 -8.72
CA CYS A 293 16.73 -19.16 -7.73
C CYS A 293 16.22 -19.35 -6.29
N THR A 294 16.72 -20.36 -5.57
CA THR A 294 16.27 -20.73 -4.21
C THR A 294 17.42 -21.07 -3.25
N ASP A 295 17.17 -21.18 -1.95
CA ASP A 295 18.14 -21.67 -0.95
C ASP A 295 18.12 -23.22 -0.82
N GLY A 296 18.08 -23.93 -1.95
CA GLY A 296 18.21 -25.41 -2.00
C GLY A 296 17.08 -26.19 -1.31
N LEU A 297 15.86 -25.63 -1.33
CA LEU A 297 14.70 -26.05 -0.53
C LEU A 297 14.23 -27.49 -0.84
N ALA A 298 13.98 -28.30 0.19
CA ALA A 298 13.57 -29.69 0.04
C ALA A 298 12.16 -29.83 -0.56
N GLY A 299 11.99 -30.74 -1.54
CA GLY A 299 10.73 -30.96 -2.25
C GLY A 299 10.31 -29.87 -3.22
N PHE A 300 11.16 -28.84 -3.43
CA PHE A 300 10.88 -27.72 -4.34
C PHE A 300 11.16 -28.07 -5.79
N GLU A 301 12.29 -28.75 -6.05
CA GLU A 301 12.80 -29.01 -7.40
C GLU A 301 11.88 -29.98 -8.16
N GLU A 302 11.37 -30.99 -7.47
CA GLU A 302 10.38 -31.94 -7.97
C GLU A 302 9.04 -31.25 -8.25
N ALA A 303 8.61 -30.34 -7.36
CA ALA A 303 7.35 -29.62 -7.51
C ALA A 303 7.38 -28.56 -8.63
N ILE A 304 8.50 -27.86 -8.82
CA ILE A 304 8.64 -26.88 -9.91
C ILE A 304 8.82 -27.57 -11.25
N HIS A 305 9.57 -28.67 -11.36
CA HIS A 305 9.65 -29.44 -12.61
C HIS A 305 8.30 -30.11 -12.97
N ALA A 306 7.48 -30.52 -11.99
CA ALA A 306 6.13 -31.03 -12.26
C ALA A 306 5.16 -29.94 -12.79
N ALA A 307 5.44 -28.66 -12.50
CA ALA A 307 4.60 -27.52 -12.89
C ALA A 307 5.10 -26.80 -14.15
N PHE A 308 6.42 -26.69 -14.30
CA PHE A 308 7.16 -25.93 -15.30
C PHE A 308 8.39 -26.76 -15.75
N PRO A 309 8.21 -27.80 -16.59
CA PRO A 309 9.22 -28.85 -16.83
C PRO A 309 10.55 -28.40 -17.46
N HIS A 310 10.65 -27.15 -17.93
CA HIS A 310 11.84 -26.59 -18.56
C HIS A 310 12.58 -25.58 -17.66
N THR A 311 12.11 -25.35 -16.43
CA THR A 311 12.77 -24.42 -15.50
C THR A 311 14.17 -24.89 -15.15
N THR A 312 15.17 -24.01 -15.24
CA THR A 312 16.50 -24.25 -14.66
C THR A 312 16.45 -23.85 -13.18
N VAL A 313 16.45 -24.84 -12.28
CA VAL A 313 16.55 -24.61 -10.84
C VAL A 313 17.99 -24.30 -10.47
N GLN A 314 18.17 -23.26 -9.65
CA GLN A 314 19.46 -22.69 -9.31
C GLN A 314 19.56 -22.45 -7.80
N THR A 315 20.62 -22.96 -7.16
CA THR A 315 20.94 -22.57 -5.78
C THR A 315 21.44 -21.13 -5.77
N CYS A 316 20.84 -20.29 -4.94
CA CYS A 316 21.14 -18.87 -4.85
C CYS A 316 22.56 -18.65 -4.30
N VAL A 317 23.47 -18.21 -5.17
CA VAL A 317 24.88 -17.92 -4.85
C VAL A 317 25.01 -17.02 -3.61
N VAL A 318 24.11 -16.05 -3.42
CA VAL A 318 24.14 -15.14 -2.26
C VAL A 318 23.78 -15.85 -0.96
N HIS A 319 22.81 -16.78 -1.00
CA HIS A 319 22.52 -17.63 0.15
C HIS A 319 23.66 -18.62 0.43
N MET A 320 24.29 -19.20 -0.59
CA MET A 320 25.49 -20.04 -0.43
C MET A 320 26.63 -19.27 0.27
N ILE A 321 26.93 -18.04 -0.16
CA ILE A 321 27.94 -17.19 0.50
C ILE A 321 27.54 -16.88 1.95
N ARG A 322 26.26 -16.53 2.21
CA ARG A 322 25.77 -16.26 3.57
C ARG A 322 25.89 -17.50 4.48
N ASN A 323 25.62 -18.69 3.95
CA ASN A 323 25.71 -19.95 4.67
C ASN A 323 27.18 -20.37 4.91
N ALA A 324 28.06 -20.26 3.91
CA ALA A 324 29.49 -20.52 4.03
C ALA A 324 30.20 -19.56 5.01
N LEU A 325 29.79 -18.27 5.06
CA LEU A 325 30.33 -17.28 5.99
C LEU A 325 29.66 -17.29 7.38
N ARG A 326 28.62 -18.11 7.60
CA ARG A 326 27.92 -18.24 8.90
C ARG A 326 28.87 -18.67 10.04
N PRO A 327 29.70 -19.74 9.91
CA PRO A 327 30.66 -20.14 10.95
C PRO A 327 31.88 -19.20 11.04
N VAL A 328 32.15 -18.38 10.02
CA VAL A 328 33.36 -17.53 9.96
C VAL A 328 33.19 -16.32 10.90
N PRO A 329 34.15 -16.02 11.81
CA PRO A 329 34.09 -14.87 12.70
C PRO A 329 34.37 -13.55 11.96
N ARG A 330 33.81 -12.43 12.44
CA ARG A 330 33.73 -11.16 11.68
C ARG A 330 35.06 -10.64 11.14
N ARG A 331 36.17 -10.80 11.86
CA ARG A 331 37.52 -10.36 11.45
C ARG A 331 38.04 -11.10 10.21
N ASP A 332 37.70 -12.38 10.08
CA ASP A 332 38.21 -13.28 9.04
C ASP A 332 37.30 -13.27 7.79
N ARG A 333 36.03 -12.85 7.93
CA ARG A 333 35.00 -12.87 6.86
C ARG A 333 35.39 -12.16 5.57
N ALA A 334 36.09 -11.03 5.63
CA ALA A 334 36.41 -10.25 4.43
C ALA A 334 37.40 -11.02 3.51
N ALA A 335 38.38 -11.69 4.10
CA ALA A 335 39.34 -12.52 3.37
C ALA A 335 38.67 -13.78 2.82
N VAL A 336 37.91 -14.50 3.66
CA VAL A 336 37.19 -15.72 3.22
C VAL A 336 36.19 -15.41 2.10
N ALA A 337 35.48 -14.27 2.17
CA ALA A 337 34.56 -13.85 1.12
C ALA A 337 35.27 -13.49 -0.21
N ALA A 338 36.51 -12.98 -0.15
CA ALA A 338 37.31 -12.70 -1.35
C ALA A 338 37.80 -13.97 -2.04
N GLU A 339 38.11 -15.02 -1.27
CA GLU A 339 38.47 -16.34 -1.81
C GLU A 339 37.25 -17.08 -2.36
N LEU A 340 36.16 -17.18 -1.59
CA LEU A 340 34.89 -17.78 -2.06
C LEU A 340 34.31 -17.07 -3.29
N LYS A 341 34.66 -15.80 -3.52
CA LYS A 341 34.30 -15.07 -4.74
C LYS A 341 34.90 -15.68 -6.00
N LYS A 342 36.13 -16.21 -5.95
CA LYS A 342 36.81 -16.81 -7.11
C LYS A 342 35.94 -17.90 -7.74
N ILE A 343 35.38 -18.78 -6.91
CA ILE A 343 34.50 -19.89 -7.30
C ILE A 343 33.36 -19.42 -8.21
N TYR A 344 32.49 -18.51 -7.74
CA TYR A 344 31.33 -18.05 -8.52
C TYR A 344 31.64 -16.92 -9.53
N THR A 345 32.88 -16.41 -9.59
CA THR A 345 33.32 -15.52 -10.69
C THR A 345 34.21 -16.22 -11.72
N ALA A 346 34.44 -17.53 -11.58
CA ALA A 346 35.17 -18.34 -12.56
C ALA A 346 34.48 -18.31 -13.95
N PRO A 347 35.23 -18.45 -15.05
CA PRO A 347 34.65 -18.42 -16.39
C PRO A 347 33.70 -19.59 -16.65
N THR A 348 34.08 -20.81 -16.25
CA THR A 348 33.37 -22.07 -16.51
C THR A 348 33.20 -22.89 -15.21
N ALA A 349 32.47 -24.02 -15.28
CA ALA A 349 32.24 -24.89 -14.13
C ALA A 349 33.52 -25.65 -13.69
N GLU A 350 34.41 -25.97 -14.63
CA GLU A 350 35.69 -26.63 -14.37
C GLU A 350 36.62 -25.67 -13.60
N ALA A 351 36.78 -24.44 -14.10
CA ALA A 351 37.54 -23.41 -13.41
C ALA A 351 36.93 -23.01 -12.04
N ALA A 352 35.63 -23.24 -11.84
CA ALA A 352 34.99 -23.09 -10.54
C ALA A 352 35.29 -24.26 -9.60
N PHE A 353 35.41 -25.48 -10.12
CA PHE A 353 35.81 -26.68 -9.38
C PHE A 353 37.27 -26.55 -8.92
N ASP A 354 38.17 -26.12 -9.81
CA ASP A 354 39.56 -25.82 -9.48
C ASP A 354 39.64 -24.73 -8.39
N ALA A 355 38.87 -23.64 -8.52
CA ALA A 355 38.81 -22.58 -7.51
C ALA A 355 38.21 -23.05 -6.15
N LEU A 356 37.36 -24.07 -6.13
CA LEU A 356 36.88 -24.71 -4.91
C LEU A 356 37.96 -25.60 -4.29
N ALA A 357 38.70 -26.36 -5.11
CA ALA A 357 39.83 -27.17 -4.66
C ALA A 357 40.95 -26.29 -4.06
N ASP A 358 41.31 -25.20 -4.74
CA ASP A 358 42.22 -24.16 -4.24
C ASP A 358 41.74 -23.57 -2.91
N PHE A 359 40.45 -23.23 -2.81
CA PHE A 359 39.88 -22.73 -1.56
C PHE A 359 40.02 -23.75 -0.42
N THR A 360 39.67 -25.00 -0.65
CA THR A 360 39.76 -26.11 0.32
C THR A 360 41.21 -26.41 0.73
N ALA A 361 42.15 -26.34 -0.21
CA ALA A 361 43.59 -26.48 0.07
C ALA A 361 44.17 -25.28 0.83
N SER A 362 43.60 -24.08 0.66
CA SER A 362 44.09 -22.85 1.30
C SER A 362 43.99 -22.87 2.83
N VAL A 363 44.76 -22.00 3.47
CA VAL A 363 44.68 -21.71 4.92
C VAL A 363 43.25 -21.38 5.37
N TRP A 364 42.42 -20.80 4.48
CA TRP A 364 41.03 -20.46 4.79
C TRP A 364 40.08 -21.67 4.72
N GLY A 365 40.25 -22.56 3.74
CA GLY A 365 39.49 -23.80 3.65
C GLY A 365 39.83 -24.76 4.78
N GLN A 366 41.13 -24.97 5.05
CA GLN A 366 41.60 -25.80 6.16
C GLN A 366 41.13 -25.29 7.54
N ARG A 367 41.03 -23.96 7.72
CA ARG A 367 40.53 -23.35 8.96
C ARG A 367 39.00 -23.34 9.06
N TYR A 368 38.30 -23.33 7.93
CA TYR A 368 36.84 -23.27 7.85
C TYR A 368 36.27 -24.29 6.84
N PRO A 369 36.47 -25.62 7.04
CA PRO A 369 36.06 -26.62 6.05
C PRO A 369 34.54 -26.63 5.80
N GLN A 370 33.74 -26.20 6.78
CA GLN A 370 32.31 -26.00 6.63
C GLN A 370 31.93 -24.92 5.58
N ALA A 371 32.84 -24.00 5.23
CA ALA A 371 32.62 -23.03 4.17
C ALA A 371 32.75 -23.67 2.77
N ALA A 372 33.70 -24.59 2.60
CA ALA A 372 33.82 -25.38 1.38
C ALA A 372 32.65 -26.37 1.25
N ARG A 373 32.27 -27.01 2.37
CA ARG A 373 31.20 -28.02 2.40
C ARG A 373 29.84 -27.52 1.90
N VAL A 374 29.55 -26.22 2.02
CA VAL A 374 28.35 -25.59 1.45
C VAL A 374 28.35 -25.63 -0.08
N PHE A 375 29.51 -25.46 -0.73
CA PHE A 375 29.62 -25.58 -2.18
C PHE A 375 29.63 -27.04 -2.62
N GLU A 376 30.38 -27.92 -1.94
CA GLU A 376 30.40 -29.37 -2.20
C GLU A 376 28.99 -29.99 -2.15
N THR A 377 28.20 -29.68 -1.11
CA THR A 377 26.88 -30.29 -0.87
C THR A 377 25.78 -29.71 -1.77
N ALA A 378 26.07 -28.62 -2.48
CA ALA A 378 25.16 -27.97 -3.41
C ALA A 378 25.65 -28.03 -4.86
N TRP A 379 26.76 -28.72 -5.15
CA TRP A 379 27.53 -28.55 -6.39
C TRP A 379 26.68 -28.71 -7.66
N ASP A 380 25.94 -29.82 -7.78
CA ASP A 380 25.12 -30.12 -8.96
C ASP A 380 23.92 -29.17 -9.15
N ARG A 381 23.50 -28.51 -8.05
CA ARG A 381 22.46 -27.46 -8.03
C ARG A 381 23.05 -26.06 -8.04
N PHE A 382 24.37 -25.93 -8.12
CA PHE A 382 25.11 -24.68 -8.26
C PHE A 382 25.69 -24.54 -9.68
N THR A 383 26.23 -25.61 -10.26
CA THR A 383 26.85 -25.62 -11.59
C THR A 383 26.00 -25.14 -12.77
N PRO A 384 24.65 -25.24 -12.79
CA PRO A 384 23.83 -24.61 -13.85
C PRO A 384 24.09 -23.11 -14.00
N PHE A 385 24.58 -22.46 -12.95
CA PHE A 385 24.97 -21.05 -12.92
C PHE A 385 25.98 -20.67 -14.01
N PHE A 386 26.87 -21.59 -14.40
CA PHE A 386 27.92 -21.32 -15.40
C PHE A 386 27.43 -21.42 -16.85
N ALA A 387 26.24 -22.01 -17.09
CA ALA A 387 25.58 -21.97 -18.39
C ALA A 387 25.10 -20.55 -18.75
N PHE A 388 24.89 -19.69 -17.74
CA PHE A 388 24.53 -18.28 -17.93
C PHE A 388 25.76 -17.43 -18.27
N SER A 389 25.59 -16.39 -19.09
CA SER A 389 26.68 -15.46 -19.37
C SER A 389 27.02 -14.56 -18.18
N PRO A 390 28.20 -13.91 -18.15
CA PRO A 390 28.61 -13.06 -17.02
C PRO A 390 27.63 -11.92 -16.68
N ALA A 391 26.87 -11.42 -17.67
CA ALA A 391 25.84 -10.40 -17.46
C ALA A 391 24.65 -10.96 -16.66
N VAL A 392 24.13 -12.12 -17.09
CA VAL A 392 23.05 -12.85 -16.40
C VAL A 392 23.51 -13.31 -15.02
N ARG A 393 24.69 -13.93 -14.90
CA ARG A 393 25.28 -14.33 -13.60
C ARG A 393 25.36 -13.17 -12.62
N LYS A 394 25.87 -12.01 -13.06
CA LYS A 394 25.95 -10.79 -12.25
C LYS A 394 24.58 -10.36 -11.74
N LEU A 395 23.53 -10.46 -12.55
CA LEU A 395 22.18 -10.20 -12.09
C LEU A 395 21.72 -11.20 -11.02
N LEU A 396 21.98 -12.49 -11.21
CA LEU A 396 21.58 -13.54 -10.26
C LEU A 396 22.25 -13.40 -8.88
N TYR A 397 23.52 -12.96 -8.81
CA TYR A 397 24.21 -12.73 -7.53
C TYR A 397 24.19 -11.28 -6.99
N THR A 398 23.72 -10.29 -7.77
CA THR A 398 23.52 -8.91 -7.25
C THR A 398 22.09 -8.71 -6.73
N THR A 399 21.70 -9.53 -5.76
CA THR A 399 20.34 -9.59 -5.18
C THR A 399 19.93 -8.34 -4.36
N ASN A 400 20.60 -7.20 -4.51
CA ASN A 400 20.41 -5.95 -3.76
C ASN A 400 18.93 -5.56 -3.59
N GLY A 401 18.10 -5.69 -4.62
CA GLY A 401 16.67 -5.35 -4.55
C GLY A 401 15.84 -6.29 -3.66
N ILE A 402 16.21 -7.58 -3.63
CA ILE A 402 15.56 -8.64 -2.84
C ILE A 402 16.08 -8.62 -1.41
N GLU A 403 17.39 -8.42 -1.20
CA GLU A 403 17.96 -8.23 0.14
C GLU A 403 17.47 -6.91 0.76
N SER A 404 17.31 -5.85 -0.03
CA SER A 404 16.64 -4.61 0.41
C SER A 404 15.21 -4.87 0.86
N LEU A 405 14.42 -5.60 0.06
CA LEU A 405 13.05 -5.97 0.42
C LEU A 405 13.01 -6.81 1.70
N ASN A 406 13.76 -7.91 1.75
CA ASN A 406 13.79 -8.82 2.89
C ASN A 406 14.41 -8.19 4.15
N TYR A 407 15.29 -7.18 4.02
CA TYR A 407 15.73 -6.35 5.14
C TYR A 407 14.58 -5.51 5.72
N GLN A 408 13.80 -4.83 4.89
CA GLN A 408 12.65 -4.05 5.36
C GLN A 408 11.54 -4.94 5.92
N LEU A 409 11.26 -6.10 5.32
CA LEU A 409 10.30 -7.08 5.86
C LEU A 409 10.77 -7.65 7.20
N ARG A 410 12.06 -7.95 7.37
CA ARG A 410 12.64 -8.34 8.67
C ARG A 410 12.63 -7.19 9.69
N LYS A 411 12.68 -5.92 9.25
CA LYS A 411 12.56 -4.74 10.13
C LYS A 411 11.14 -4.63 10.72
N VAL A 412 10.10 -4.67 9.89
CA VAL A 412 8.70 -4.52 10.36
C VAL A 412 8.20 -5.73 11.16
N THR A 413 8.62 -6.95 10.79
CA THR A 413 8.22 -8.17 11.51
C THR A 413 8.88 -8.30 12.88
N LYS A 414 10.16 -7.90 13.02
CA LYS A 414 10.91 -7.99 14.28
C LYS A 414 10.28 -7.20 15.43
N ALA A 415 9.58 -6.10 15.12
CA ALA A 415 8.95 -5.23 16.13
C ALA A 415 7.85 -5.93 16.95
N ARG A 416 7.17 -6.95 16.41
CA ARG A 416 5.93 -7.49 17.00
C ARG A 416 6.10 -8.67 17.96
N GLY A 417 7.27 -9.30 18.02
CA GLY A 417 7.52 -10.47 18.87
C GLY A 417 6.86 -11.77 18.37
N HIS A 418 5.53 -11.79 18.22
CA HIS A 418 4.77 -12.85 17.54
C HIS A 418 3.46 -12.33 16.92
N PHE A 419 2.91 -13.07 15.95
CA PHE A 419 1.63 -12.79 15.29
C PHE A 419 0.50 -13.63 15.91
N PRO A 420 -0.75 -13.12 15.94
CA PRO A 420 -1.89 -13.84 16.51
C PRO A 420 -2.41 -15.01 15.63
N GLY A 421 -2.03 -15.05 14.36
CA GLY A 421 -2.41 -16.08 13.39
C GLY A 421 -1.84 -15.78 12.00
N ASP A 422 -2.03 -16.71 11.06
CA ASP A 422 -1.36 -16.70 9.75
C ASP A 422 -1.77 -15.49 8.87
N ASP A 423 -3.06 -15.15 8.78
CA ASP A 423 -3.58 -13.97 8.04
C ASP A 423 -2.92 -12.65 8.50
N ALA A 424 -2.62 -12.51 9.79
CA ALA A 424 -1.98 -11.32 10.35
C ALA A 424 -0.50 -11.19 9.94
N VAL A 425 0.16 -12.29 9.56
CA VAL A 425 1.47 -12.25 8.91
C VAL A 425 1.31 -11.73 7.49
N VAL A 426 0.45 -12.38 6.68
CA VAL A 426 0.28 -12.06 5.26
C VAL A 426 -0.11 -10.60 5.08
N LYS A 427 -1.07 -10.11 5.88
CA LYS A 427 -1.47 -8.69 5.91
C LYS A 427 -0.29 -7.75 6.18
N LEU A 428 0.52 -7.99 7.22
CA LEU A 428 1.63 -7.07 7.52
C LEU A 428 2.69 -7.09 6.41
N LEU A 429 3.00 -8.26 5.86
CA LEU A 429 3.99 -8.38 4.80
C LEU A 429 3.52 -7.69 3.51
N TRP A 430 2.25 -7.87 3.14
CA TRP A 430 1.61 -7.20 2.00
C TRP A 430 1.60 -5.67 2.16
N LEU A 431 1.13 -5.16 3.31
CA LEU A 431 1.15 -3.72 3.63
C LEU A 431 2.57 -3.14 3.59
N ALA A 432 3.56 -3.89 4.07
CA ALA A 432 4.95 -3.48 4.03
C ALA A 432 5.53 -3.48 2.60
N ILE A 433 5.17 -4.45 1.75
CA ILE A 433 5.56 -4.45 0.33
C ILE A 433 4.99 -3.23 -0.37
N ILE A 434 3.69 -2.93 -0.19
CA ILE A 434 3.07 -1.74 -0.78
C ILE A 434 3.80 -0.48 -0.34
N ASN A 435 3.99 -0.26 0.97
CA ASN A 435 4.72 0.91 1.49
C ASN A 435 6.16 1.02 0.94
N ILE A 436 6.86 -0.10 0.72
CA ILE A 436 8.19 -0.14 0.11
C ILE A 436 8.14 0.30 -1.36
N GLU A 437 7.19 -0.20 -2.15
CA GLU A 437 7.09 0.15 -3.57
C GLU A 437 6.48 1.54 -3.82
N ASP A 438 5.53 1.98 -2.99
CA ASP A 438 5.02 3.36 -2.94
C ASP A 438 6.16 4.35 -2.72
N LYS A 439 7.02 4.07 -1.74
CA LYS A 439 8.21 4.87 -1.46
C LYS A 439 9.16 4.86 -2.66
N ARG A 440 9.45 3.68 -3.23
CA ARG A 440 10.31 3.55 -4.41
C ARG A 440 9.73 4.30 -5.62
N ALA A 441 8.42 4.27 -5.84
CA ALA A 441 7.75 5.01 -6.91
C ALA A 441 7.88 6.54 -6.74
N ARG A 442 7.71 7.05 -5.51
CA ARG A 442 7.94 8.48 -5.19
C ARG A 442 9.40 8.87 -5.39
N GLU A 443 10.36 8.04 -4.97
CA GLU A 443 11.79 8.24 -5.22
C GLU A 443 12.13 8.22 -6.73
N ARG A 444 11.50 7.32 -7.51
CA ARG A 444 11.61 7.30 -8.99
C ARG A 444 11.06 8.59 -9.61
N ALA A 445 9.92 9.10 -9.16
CA ALA A 445 9.32 10.34 -9.66
C ALA A 445 10.23 11.56 -9.42
N VAL A 446 10.71 11.76 -8.19
CA VAL A 446 11.64 12.85 -7.85
C VAL A 446 12.97 12.74 -8.61
N HIS A 447 13.45 11.52 -8.89
CA HIS A 447 14.64 11.32 -9.71
C HIS A 447 14.38 11.61 -11.20
N LYS A 448 13.19 11.30 -11.73
CA LYS A 448 12.75 11.62 -13.10
C LYS A 448 12.69 13.14 -13.32
N GLU A 449 12.09 13.86 -12.38
CA GLU A 449 12.06 15.33 -12.36
C GLU A 449 13.47 15.94 -12.37
N LYS A 450 14.36 15.45 -11.49
CA LYS A 450 15.74 15.95 -11.37
C LYS A 450 16.67 15.58 -12.53
N THR A 451 16.31 14.61 -13.39
CA THR A 451 17.19 14.13 -14.48
C THR A 451 16.63 14.33 -15.88
N GLY A 452 15.41 14.86 -16.02
CA GLY A 452 14.80 15.23 -17.31
C GLY A 452 14.51 14.07 -18.27
N LYS A 453 14.70 12.81 -17.85
CA LYS A 453 14.56 11.63 -18.72
C LYS A 453 13.10 11.23 -18.91
N ILE A 454 12.46 11.90 -19.87
CA ILE A 454 11.14 11.52 -20.40
C ILE A 454 11.23 10.14 -21.05
N LYS A 455 10.23 9.29 -20.76
CA LYS A 455 9.87 8.14 -21.60
C LYS A 455 8.37 8.16 -21.83
N ASN A 456 7.97 7.96 -23.08
CA ASN A 456 6.58 7.85 -23.47
C ASN A 456 6.11 6.41 -23.26
N SER A 457 5.34 6.18 -22.19
CA SER A 457 4.38 5.07 -22.10
C SER A 457 3.34 5.45 -21.03
N PRO A 458 2.03 5.28 -21.26
CA PRO A 458 1.02 5.47 -20.24
C PRO A 458 1.04 4.26 -19.29
N SER A 459 1.63 4.39 -18.10
CA SER A 459 1.49 3.37 -17.07
C SER A 459 0.06 3.38 -16.52
N THR A 460 -0.74 2.42 -16.98
CA THR A 460 -1.92 1.96 -16.22
C THR A 460 -1.45 1.53 -14.83
N ALA A 461 -2.24 1.83 -13.80
CA ALA A 461 -1.83 1.65 -12.41
C ALA A 461 -1.64 0.16 -12.04
N ARG A 462 -0.43 -0.37 -12.29
CA ARG A 462 -0.01 -1.72 -11.89
C ARG A 462 0.26 -1.72 -10.38
N LEU A 463 -0.50 -2.52 -9.63
CA LEU A 463 -0.54 -2.56 -8.15
C LEU A 463 0.74 -3.02 -7.42
N ILE A 464 1.91 -3.02 -8.08
CA ILE A 464 3.29 -3.02 -7.53
C ILE A 464 4.26 -2.92 -8.72
N GLU A 465 4.80 -1.73 -8.98
CA GLU A 465 5.94 -1.50 -9.91
C GLU A 465 7.26 -1.58 -9.12
N GLY A 466 7.99 -2.70 -9.18
CA GLY A 466 9.25 -2.85 -8.44
C GLY A 466 10.50 -2.39 -9.18
N GLN A 467 11.65 -2.61 -8.53
CA GLN A 467 12.94 -2.10 -8.99
C GLN A 467 13.44 -2.75 -10.29
N ARG A 468 13.42 -1.99 -11.39
CA ARG A 468 14.05 -2.39 -12.67
C ARG A 468 15.54 -2.73 -12.50
N THR A 469 15.97 -3.81 -13.13
CA THR A 469 17.34 -4.31 -12.99
C THR A 469 18.33 -3.62 -13.95
N ILE A 470 19.50 -3.25 -13.44
CA ILE A 470 20.59 -2.64 -14.21
C ILE A 470 21.26 -3.72 -15.06
N GLY A 471 21.48 -3.44 -16.36
CA GLY A 471 22.03 -4.42 -17.31
C GLY A 471 21.02 -5.47 -17.79
N TRP A 472 19.71 -5.23 -17.60
CA TRP A 472 18.70 -6.22 -17.98
C TRP A 472 18.58 -6.46 -19.48
N ARG A 473 18.79 -5.44 -20.33
CA ARG A 473 18.63 -5.62 -21.79
C ARG A 473 19.67 -6.55 -22.35
N GLU A 474 20.90 -6.39 -21.89
CA GLU A 474 22.04 -7.25 -22.19
C GLU A 474 21.76 -8.66 -21.65
N ALA A 475 21.36 -8.79 -20.39
CA ALA A 475 21.02 -10.10 -19.80
C ALA A 475 19.83 -10.80 -20.50
N LEU A 476 18.81 -10.07 -20.95
CA LEU A 476 17.63 -10.62 -21.62
C LEU A 476 17.94 -11.14 -23.03
N ILE A 477 18.81 -10.44 -23.77
CA ILE A 477 19.31 -10.91 -25.08
C ILE A 477 20.09 -12.22 -24.91
N GLU A 478 20.99 -12.26 -23.93
CA GLU A 478 21.76 -13.46 -23.59
C GLU A 478 20.85 -14.62 -23.14
N LEU A 479 19.73 -14.33 -22.47
CA LEU A 479 18.72 -15.32 -22.07
C LEU A 479 17.87 -15.82 -23.25
N ASP A 480 17.47 -14.98 -24.22
CA ASP A 480 16.77 -15.46 -25.43
C ASP A 480 17.71 -16.21 -26.39
N ILE A 481 19.02 -15.98 -26.32
CA ILE A 481 20.04 -16.80 -26.99
C ILE A 481 20.19 -18.16 -26.29
N ALA A 482 20.26 -18.19 -24.96
CA ALA A 482 20.40 -19.43 -24.19
C ALA A 482 19.10 -20.27 -24.12
N TYR A 483 17.94 -19.63 -24.23
CA TYR A 483 16.61 -20.25 -24.14
C TYR A 483 15.66 -19.78 -25.26
N PRO A 484 15.96 -20.08 -26.55
CA PRO A 484 15.25 -19.50 -27.68
C PRO A 484 13.74 -19.71 -27.64
N GLY A 485 13.00 -18.59 -27.68
CA GLY A 485 11.54 -18.62 -27.79
C GLY A 485 10.78 -18.88 -26.49
N ARG A 486 11.45 -19.00 -25.33
CA ARG A 486 10.79 -19.14 -24.02
C ARG A 486 10.38 -17.81 -23.37
N ILE A 487 10.83 -16.67 -23.91
CA ILE A 487 10.82 -15.35 -23.24
C ILE A 487 9.88 -14.34 -23.94
N LYS A 488 9.09 -14.79 -24.92
CA LYS A 488 8.30 -13.96 -25.85
C LYS A 488 6.80 -14.11 -25.66
#